data_AF-A0A379BXM4-F1
#
_entry.id   AF-A0A379BXM4-F1
#
_cell.length_a   1.000
_cell.length_b   1.000
_cell.length_c   1.000
_cell.angle_alpha   90.00
_cell.angle_beta   90.00
_cell.angle_gamma   90.00
#
_symmetry.space_group_name_H-M   'P 1'
#
loop_
_entity.id
_entity.type
_entity.pdbx_description
1 polymer ?
#
loop_
_entity_poly.entity_id
_entity_poly.type
_entity_poly.pdbx_seq_one_letter_code
_entity_poly.pdbx_strand_id
1 'polypeptide(L)'
;MRLTNQELFHRYFKRWIRIYKEGAIRPVTLAKYKMTHTWLIRLAPRLRLCDLNRISYQQLLNDYASSHERQTVMDFHHQIKGAILDAVDEGLVIRDPTRKAIIKGKIPREKKTEISQPIRITNSYSSA
;
A
#
# COMPACT_ATOMS: atom_id res chain seq x y z
N MET A 1 4.55 25.32 -9.24
CA MET A 1 4.66 25.04 -7.79
C MET A 1 5.87 24.14 -7.57
N ARG A 2 6.97 24.67 -7.03
CA ARG A 2 8.23 23.92 -6.84
C ARG A 2 8.03 22.87 -5.75
N LEU A 3 8.43 21.62 -6.02
CA LEU A 3 8.54 20.58 -5.00
C LEU A 3 9.80 20.87 -4.18
N THR A 4 9.70 20.73 -2.86
CA THR A 4 10.84 20.90 -1.95
C THR A 4 10.94 19.67 -1.07
N ASN A 5 12.15 19.25 -0.73
CA ASN A 5 12.38 18.15 0.20
C ASN A 5 11.79 18.38 1.61
N GLN A 6 11.41 19.62 1.96
CA GLN A 6 10.69 19.93 3.20
C GLN A 6 9.19 19.63 3.15
N GLU A 7 8.64 19.22 2.00
CA GLU A 7 7.23 18.86 1.91
C GLU A 7 6.93 17.59 2.71
N LEU A 8 5.73 17.53 3.30
CA LEU A 8 5.23 16.36 4.02
C LEU A 8 5.06 15.19 3.05
N PHE A 9 5.55 14.02 3.45
CA PHE A 9 5.53 12.81 2.63
C PHE A 9 4.12 12.44 2.17
N HIS A 10 3.12 12.52 3.06
CA HIS A 10 1.74 12.21 2.69
C HIS A 10 1.19 13.18 1.62
N ARG A 11 1.57 14.47 1.66
CA ARG A 11 1.16 15.46 0.65
C ARG A 11 1.78 15.16 -0.70
N TYR A 12 3.08 14.88 -0.70
CA TYR A 12 3.78 14.43 -1.89
C TYR A 12 3.11 13.17 -2.48
N PHE A 13 2.83 12.17 -1.64
CA PHE A 13 2.17 10.93 -2.06
C PHE A 13 0.81 11.17 -2.70
N LYS A 14 -0.02 12.06 -2.12
CA LYS A 14 -1.31 12.45 -2.71
C LYS A 14 -1.14 13.05 -4.11
N ARG A 15 -0.15 13.93 -4.28
CA ARG A 15 0.13 14.57 -5.57
C ARG A 15 0.64 13.56 -6.58
N TRP A 16 1.53 12.67 -6.17
CA TRP A 16 2.04 11.59 -7.00
C TRP A 16 0.90 10.68 -7.50
N ILE A 17 -0.07 10.32 -6.64
CA ILE A 17 -1.26 9.56 -7.05
C ILE A 17 -2.03 10.32 -8.15
N ARG A 18 -2.26 11.62 -7.96
CA ARG A 18 -3.01 12.44 -8.92
C ARG A 18 -2.30 12.57 -10.28
N ILE A 19 -0.97 12.64 -10.28
CA ILE A 19 -0.20 12.83 -11.51
C ILE A 19 -0.02 11.51 -12.27
N TYR A 20 0.34 10.44 -11.56
CA TYR A 20 0.81 9.20 -12.20
C TYR A 20 -0.18 8.04 -12.18
N LYS A 21 -1.21 8.10 -11.34
CA LYS A 21 -2.16 6.98 -11.15
C LYS A 21 -3.58 7.34 -11.56
N GLU A 22 -4.05 8.54 -11.25
CA GLU A 22 -5.39 8.97 -11.65
C GLU A 22 -5.54 8.98 -13.18
N GLY A 23 -6.55 8.28 -13.69
CA GLY A 23 -6.77 8.08 -15.14
C GLY A 23 -5.91 6.99 -15.79
N ALA A 24 -4.79 6.58 -15.18
CA ALA A 24 -3.89 5.56 -15.71
C ALA A 24 -4.17 4.13 -15.21
N ILE A 25 -4.87 3.99 -14.08
CA ILE A 25 -5.18 2.69 -13.47
C ILE A 25 -6.67 2.52 -13.18
N ARG A 26 -7.08 1.26 -12.97
CA ARG A 26 -8.47 0.91 -12.63
C ARG A 26 -8.93 1.62 -11.35
N PRO A 27 -10.21 2.06 -11.26
CA PRO A 27 -10.75 2.76 -10.09
C PRO A 27 -10.55 2.00 -8.76
N VAL A 28 -10.70 0.67 -8.77
CA VAL A 28 -10.49 -0.18 -7.60
C VAL A 28 -9.05 -0.11 -7.07
N THR A 29 -8.05 -0.05 -7.97
CA THR A 29 -6.65 0.07 -7.59
C THR A 29 -6.36 1.48 -7.07
N LEU A 30 -6.94 2.50 -7.71
CA LEU A 30 -6.83 3.89 -7.24
C LEU A 30 -7.41 4.07 -5.83
N ALA A 31 -8.52 3.38 -5.52
CA ALA A 31 -9.09 3.39 -4.17
C ALA A 31 -8.11 2.83 -3.12
N LYS A 32 -7.32 1.80 -3.46
CA LYS A 32 -6.27 1.28 -2.58
C LYS A 32 -5.18 2.32 -2.30
N TYR A 33 -4.73 3.04 -3.33
CA TYR A 33 -3.76 4.15 -3.16
C TYR A 33 -4.31 5.27 -2.27
N LYS A 34 -5.60 5.63 -2.43
CA LYS A 34 -6.27 6.62 -1.57
C LYS A 34 -6.38 6.14 -0.11
N MET A 35 -6.61 4.85 0.12
CA MET A 35 -6.58 4.24 1.44
C MET A 35 -5.19 4.32 2.07
N THR A 36 -4.15 3.97 1.32
CA THR A 36 -2.74 4.09 1.76
C THR A 36 -2.38 5.53 2.13
N HIS A 37 -2.83 6.51 1.36
CA HIS A 37 -2.65 7.93 1.70
C HIS A 37 -3.32 8.30 3.04
N THR A 38 -4.52 7.77 3.30
CA THR A 38 -5.23 8.00 4.56
C THR A 38 -4.46 7.42 5.75
N TRP A 39 -3.90 6.22 5.61
CA TRP A 39 -3.03 5.63 6.62
C TRP A 39 -1.73 6.41 6.81
N LEU A 40 -1.15 6.91 5.74
CA LEU A 40 0.02 7.78 5.77
C LEU A 40 -0.20 9.04 6.61
N ILE A 41 -1.37 9.69 6.46
CA ILE A 41 -1.75 10.83 7.31
C ILE A 41 -1.84 10.42 8.79
N ARG A 42 -2.40 9.24 9.08
CA ARG A 42 -2.58 8.77 10.46
C ARG A 42 -1.27 8.40 11.14
N LEU A 43 -0.38 7.71 10.43
CA LEU A 43 0.86 7.18 10.99
C LEU A 43 2.00 8.19 10.97
N ALA A 44 2.08 9.03 9.93
CA ALA A 44 3.20 9.92 9.70
C ALA A 44 2.75 11.32 9.21
N PRO A 45 1.88 12.04 9.97
CA PRO A 45 1.33 13.32 9.55
C PRO A 45 2.37 14.43 9.38
N ARG A 46 3.50 14.32 10.09
CA ARG A 46 4.55 15.34 10.14
C ARG A 46 5.85 14.92 9.46
N LEU A 47 5.89 13.72 8.88
CA LEU A 47 7.10 13.20 8.24
C LEU A 47 7.35 13.96 6.94
N ARG A 48 8.52 14.59 6.82
CA ARG A 48 8.96 15.29 5.60
C ARG A 48 9.76 14.35 4.71
N LEU A 49 9.84 14.66 3.42
CA LEU A 49 10.64 13.90 2.45
C LEU A 49 12.12 13.87 2.83
N CYS A 50 12.68 14.98 3.31
CA CYS A 50 14.07 15.05 3.78
C CYS A 50 14.35 14.18 5.01
N ASP A 51 13.33 13.94 5.84
CA ASP A 51 13.42 13.13 7.06
C ASP A 51 13.10 11.65 6.78
N LEU A 52 12.82 11.31 5.53
CA LEU A 52 12.54 9.95 5.10
C LEU A 52 13.86 9.18 4.94
N ASN A 53 14.15 8.34 5.92
CA ASN A 53 15.33 7.48 5.97
C ASN A 53 14.91 6.06 6.36
N ARG A 54 15.87 5.12 6.35
CA ARG A 54 15.59 3.72 6.64
C ARG A 54 14.95 3.50 8.02
N ILE A 55 15.29 4.31 9.02
CA ILE A 55 14.75 4.21 10.37
C ILE A 55 13.30 4.71 10.40
N SER A 56 13.04 5.91 9.88
CA SER A 56 11.68 6.48 9.87
C SER A 56 10.73 5.65 9.01
N TYR A 57 11.24 5.06 7.92
CA TYR A 57 10.49 4.13 7.08
C TYR A 57 10.17 2.79 7.76
N GLN A 58 11.15 2.19 8.44
CA GLN A 58 10.91 0.94 9.18
C GLN A 58 9.94 1.15 10.35
N GLN A 59 9.99 2.31 11.03
CA GLN A 59 9.03 2.66 12.07
C GLN A 59 7.62 2.78 11.50
N LEU A 60 7.44 3.49 10.38
CA LEU A 60 6.16 3.59 9.68
C LEU A 60 5.56 2.21 9.34
N LEU A 61 6.40 1.27 8.85
CA LEU A 61 5.97 -0.09 8.56
C LEU A 61 5.60 -0.87 9.82
N ASN A 62 6.37 -0.73 10.90
CA ASN A 62 6.09 -1.39 12.18
C ASN A 62 4.76 -0.90 12.77
N ASP A 63 4.51 0.41 12.72
CA ASP A 63 3.28 1.02 13.24
C ASP A 63 2.06 0.52 12.45
N TYR A 64 2.18 0.41 11.12
CA TYR A 64 1.13 -0.17 10.30
C TYR A 64 0.92 -1.67 10.57
N ALA A 65 2.01 -2.42 10.75
CA ALA A 65 2.00 -3.86 11.02
C ALA A 65 1.37 -4.23 12.38
N SER A 66 1.34 -3.30 13.34
CA SER A 66 0.72 -3.52 14.65
C SER A 66 -0.77 -3.87 14.57
N SER A 67 -1.45 -3.42 13.50
CA SER A 67 -2.89 -3.58 13.31
C SER A 67 -3.26 -4.42 12.09
N HIS A 68 -2.33 -4.64 11.15
CA HIS A 68 -2.62 -5.26 9.86
C HIS A 68 -1.94 -6.61 9.64
N GLU A 69 -2.56 -7.43 8.79
CA GLU A 69 -1.98 -8.70 8.32
C GLU A 69 -0.76 -8.45 7.45
N ARG A 70 0.16 -9.41 7.42
CA ARG A 70 1.41 -9.32 6.65
C ARG A 70 1.18 -8.94 5.17
N GLN A 71 0.16 -9.52 4.52
CA GLN A 71 -0.14 -9.20 3.12
C GLN A 71 -0.60 -7.75 2.95
N THR A 72 -1.41 -7.24 3.86
CA THR A 72 -1.85 -5.84 3.85
C THR A 72 -0.69 -4.87 4.05
N VAL A 73 0.26 -5.21 4.93
CA VAL A 73 1.50 -4.44 5.13
C VAL A 73 2.38 -4.47 3.87
N MET A 74 2.47 -5.62 3.22
CA MET A 74 3.20 -5.75 1.94
C MET A 74 2.59 -4.88 0.85
N ASP A 75 1.26 -4.88 0.71
CA ASP A 75 0.56 -4.04 -0.27
C ASP A 75 0.78 -2.54 0.01
N PHE A 76 0.73 -2.15 1.29
CA PHE A 76 1.04 -0.78 1.72
C PHE A 76 2.48 -0.40 1.36
N HIS A 77 3.45 -1.26 1.67
CA HIS A 77 4.86 -1.08 1.31
C HIS A 77 5.04 -0.87 -0.20
N HIS A 78 4.46 -1.72 -1.04
CA HIS A 78 4.59 -1.60 -2.49
C HIS A 78 4.01 -0.29 -3.04
N GLN A 79 2.86 0.15 -2.51
CA GLN A 79 2.23 1.38 -2.96
C GLN A 79 3.05 2.62 -2.62
N ILE A 80 3.59 2.70 -1.40
CA ILE A 80 4.43 3.84 -0.99
C ILE A 80 5.81 3.79 -1.63
N LYS A 81 6.36 2.58 -1.85
CA LYS A 81 7.69 2.41 -2.45
C LYS A 81 7.78 3.02 -3.84
N GLY A 82 6.75 2.85 -4.68
CA GLY A 82 6.73 3.46 -6.02
C GLY A 82 6.90 4.98 -5.97
N ALA A 83 6.16 5.65 -5.10
CA ALA A 83 6.28 7.10 -4.94
C ALA A 83 7.64 7.53 -4.35
N ILE A 84 8.21 6.73 -3.44
CA ILE A 84 9.51 7.05 -2.82
C ILE A 84 10.63 6.94 -3.84
N LEU A 85 10.61 5.95 -4.73
CA LEU A 85 11.63 5.81 -5.76
C LEU A 85 11.60 6.99 -6.73
N ASP A 86 10.42 7.42 -7.17
CA ASP A 86 10.30 8.62 -8.01
C ASP A 86 10.82 9.86 -7.27
N ALA A 87 10.57 9.99 -5.95
CA ALA A 87 11.12 11.08 -5.15
C ALA A 87 12.66 11.02 -5.00
N VAL A 88 13.26 9.83 -5.05
CA VAL A 88 14.72 9.64 -5.07
C VAL A 88 15.27 10.07 -6.42
N ASP A 89 14.64 9.67 -7.52
CA ASP A 89 15.05 10.03 -8.88
C ASP A 89 14.93 11.55 -9.14
N GLU A 90 13.93 12.20 -8.53
CA GLU A 90 13.75 13.66 -8.53
C GLU A 90 14.71 14.39 -7.58
N GLY A 91 15.53 13.67 -6.79
CA GLY A 91 16.47 14.25 -5.82
C GLY A 91 15.81 14.85 -4.57
N LEU A 92 14.52 14.59 -4.34
CA LEU A 92 13.81 15.03 -3.14
C LEU A 92 14.17 14.18 -1.91
N VAL A 93 14.52 12.92 -2.14
CA VAL A 93 15.00 11.97 -1.14
C VAL A 93 16.41 11.53 -1.51
N ILE A 94 17.37 11.72 -0.60
CA ILE A 94 18.81 11.53 -0.91
C ILE A 94 19.16 10.05 -1.09
N ARG A 95 18.50 9.15 -0.34
CA ARG A 95 18.79 7.71 -0.36
C ARG A 95 17.51 6.91 -0.25
N ASP A 96 17.40 5.84 -1.03
CA ASP A 96 16.26 4.92 -0.95
C ASP A 96 16.12 4.33 0.47
N PRO A 97 15.06 4.72 1.23
CA PRO A 97 14.81 4.24 2.57
C PRO A 97 14.10 2.88 2.57
N THR A 98 13.62 2.41 1.41
CA THR A 98 12.85 1.18 1.24
C THR A 98 13.74 -0.05 1.06
N ARG A 99 15.04 0.15 0.81
CA ARG A 99 16.01 -0.94 0.62
C ARG A 99 16.15 -1.80 1.88
N LYS A 100 16.00 -3.12 1.71
CA LYS A 100 16.05 -4.12 2.80
C LYS A 100 15.06 -3.80 3.95
N ALA A 101 13.91 -3.20 3.62
CA ALA A 101 12.83 -3.02 4.59
C ALA A 101 12.29 -4.38 5.03
N ILE A 102 12.06 -4.54 6.34
CA ILE A 102 11.56 -5.78 6.92
C ILE A 102 10.04 -5.67 7.00
N ILE A 103 9.35 -6.49 6.23
CA ILE A 103 7.89 -6.60 6.30
C ILE A 103 7.53 -7.55 7.43
N LYS A 104 6.78 -7.03 8.40
CA LYS A 104 6.15 -7.77 9.50
C LYS A 104 4.64 -7.59 9.41
N GLY A 105 3.88 -8.45 10.06
CA GLY A 105 2.42 -8.29 10.16
C GLY A 105 1.80 -9.47 10.88
N LYS A 106 0.53 -9.33 11.24
CA LYS A 106 -0.22 -10.41 11.90
C LYS A 106 -0.36 -11.61 10.98
N ILE A 107 -0.38 -12.81 11.58
CA ILE A 107 -0.72 -14.05 10.88
C ILE A 107 -2.15 -13.86 10.34
N PRO A 108 -2.41 -14.19 9.07
CA PRO A 108 -3.75 -14.07 8.50
C PRO A 108 -4.77 -14.79 9.37
N ARG A 109 -5.90 -14.14 9.65
CA ARG A 109 -6.98 -14.83 10.36
C ARG A 109 -7.51 -15.95 9.46
N GLU A 110 -7.75 -17.14 10.00
CA GLU A 110 -8.30 -18.26 9.23
C GLU A 110 -9.57 -17.81 8.49
N LYS A 111 -9.50 -17.74 7.16
CA LYS A 111 -10.67 -17.47 6.34
C LYS A 111 -11.56 -18.71 6.41
N LYS A 112 -12.79 -18.55 6.90
CA LYS A 112 -13.83 -19.57 6.78
C LYS A 112 -14.13 -19.71 5.28
N THR A 113 -13.53 -20.70 4.63
CA THR A 113 -13.80 -21.04 3.23
C THR A 113 -15.21 -21.60 3.17
N GLU A 114 -16.17 -20.78 2.74
CA GLU A 114 -17.48 -21.28 2.36
C GLU A 114 -17.30 -22.07 1.06
N ILE A 115 -17.19 -23.38 1.18
CA ILE A 115 -17.13 -24.31 0.05
C ILE A 115 -18.53 -24.32 -0.57
N SER A 116 -18.71 -23.59 -1.68
CA SER A 116 -19.89 -23.76 -2.55
C SER A 116 -20.00 -25.22 -2.92
N GLN A 117 -21.09 -25.86 -2.47
CA GLN A 117 -21.37 -27.27 -2.68
C GLN A 117 -21.41 -27.57 -4.20
N PRO A 118 -20.87 -28.72 -4.66
CA PRO A 118 -20.98 -29.09 -6.06
C PRO A 118 -22.44 -29.36 -6.41
N ILE A 119 -22.91 -28.76 -7.50
CA ILE A 119 -24.25 -28.94 -8.04
C ILE A 119 -24.39 -30.41 -8.44
N ARG A 120 -25.20 -31.19 -7.70
CA ARG A 120 -25.60 -32.54 -8.12
C ARG A 120 -26.55 -32.41 -9.31
N ILE A 121 -26.07 -32.68 -10.51
CA ILE A 121 -26.96 -32.93 -11.66
C ILE A 121 -27.47 -34.36 -11.49
N THR A 122 -28.69 -34.52 -10.97
CA THR A 122 -29.43 -35.78 -11.07
C THR A 122 -30.15 -35.79 -12.41
N ASN A 123 -29.57 -36.43 -13.43
CA ASN A 123 -30.38 -36.89 -14.56
C ASN A 123 -31.09 -38.17 -14.14
N SER A 124 -32.34 -38.02 -13.71
CA SER A 124 -33.29 -39.13 -13.63
C SER A 124 -33.71 -39.54 -15.04
N TYR A 125 -33.57 -40.83 -15.32
CA TYR A 125 -34.06 -41.53 -16.51
C TYR A 125 -35.50 -41.17 -16.88
N SER A 126 -35.80 -41.16 -18.19
CA SER A 126 -37.07 -41.69 -18.66
C SER A 126 -36.82 -42.53 -19.91
N SER A 127 -36.79 -43.84 -19.70
CA SER A 127 -37.05 -44.85 -20.71
C SER A 127 -38.56 -44.87 -20.96
N ALA A 128 -38.98 -44.74 -22.21
CA ALA A 128 -40.25 -45.22 -22.74
C ALA A 128 -40.10 -45.41 -24.24
#